data_AF-Q7N1J7-F1
#
_entry.id   AF-Q7N1J7-F1
#
_cell.length_a   1.000
_cell.length_b   1.000
_cell.length_c   1.000
_cell.angle_alpha   90.00
_cell.angle_beta   90.00
_cell.angle_gamma   90.00
#
_symmetry.space_group_name_H-M   'P 1'
#
loop_
_entity.id
_entity.type
_entity.pdbx_description
1 polymer ?
#
loop_
_entity_poly.entity_id
_entity_poly.type
_entity_poly.pdbx_seq_one_letter_code
_entity_poly.pdbx_strand_id
1 'polypeptide(L)'
;MLDKCLVFIKLSVFLKGVVMKLNDYISNLKRGEAKLLAEKLGVSSSYLSQMAHGYAPVPPARCFDIENATNGKVTRQDLRPHDWQKIWPEINAN
;
A
#
# COMPACT_ATOMS: atom_id res chain seq x y z
N MET A 1 -27.99 -6.16 -21.18
CA MET A 1 -26.60 -6.39 -21.64
C MET A 1 -26.08 -5.05 -22.11
N LEU A 2 -24.81 -4.75 -21.82
CA LEU A 2 -24.12 -3.45 -21.90
C LEU A 2 -24.21 -2.56 -20.64
N ASP A 3 -23.00 -2.26 -20.14
CA ASP A 3 -22.57 -1.10 -19.35
C ASP A 3 -22.79 -1.00 -17.83
N LYS A 4 -22.74 -2.13 -17.11
CA LYS A 4 -22.33 -2.10 -15.68
C LYS A 4 -20.81 -2.02 -15.47
N CYS A 5 -20.00 -2.32 -16.49
CA CYS A 5 -18.53 -2.23 -16.42
C CYS A 5 -18.02 -0.78 -16.40
N LEU A 6 -18.66 0.14 -17.12
CA LEU A 6 -18.17 1.52 -17.24
C LEU A 6 -18.37 2.35 -15.97
N VAL A 7 -19.41 2.05 -15.17
CA VAL A 7 -19.70 2.76 -13.91
C VAL A 7 -18.63 2.46 -12.85
N PHE A 8 -18.09 1.23 -12.81
CA PHE A 8 -17.02 0.85 -11.88
C PHE A 8 -15.69 1.56 -12.18
N ILE A 9 -15.39 1.81 -13.46
CA ILE A 9 -14.18 2.53 -13.87
C ILE A 9 -14.25 4.00 -13.42
N LYS A 10 -15.44 4.61 -13.46
CA LYS A 10 -15.61 6.04 -13.13
C LYS A 10 -15.56 6.34 -11.63
N LEU A 11 -15.88 5.37 -10.77
CA LEU A 11 -15.82 5.54 -9.30
C LEU A 11 -14.40 5.42 -8.74
N SER A 12 -13.50 4.71 -9.43
CA SER A 12 -12.12 4.50 -8.97
C SER A 12 -11.21 5.73 -9.12
N VAL A 13 -11.59 6.72 -9.92
CA VAL A 13 -10.74 7.88 -10.26
C VAL A 13 -10.83 8.99 -9.19
N PHE A 14 -11.82 8.96 -8.29
CA PHE A 14 -12.14 10.10 -7.41
C PHE A 14 -11.71 9.94 -5.92
N LEU A 15 -11.10 8.83 -5.52
CA LEU A 15 -10.65 8.62 -4.13
C LEU A 15 -9.15 8.93 -3.93
N LYS A 16 -8.65 9.98 -4.59
CA LYS A 16 -7.32 10.56 -4.29
C LYS A 16 -7.39 11.29 -2.95
N GLY A 17 -7.19 10.58 -1.84
CA GLY A 17 -7.09 11.23 -0.53
C GLY A 17 -7.48 10.41 0.69
N VAL A 18 -7.44 9.07 0.64
CA VAL A 18 -7.62 8.26 1.85
C VAL A 18 -6.26 7.68 2.23
N VAL A 19 -5.71 8.18 3.34
CA VAL A 19 -4.56 7.56 4.03
C VAL A 19 -4.91 6.10 4.31
N MET A 20 -4.21 5.17 3.67
CA MET A 20 -4.50 3.73 3.83
C MET A 20 -3.37 3.05 4.57
N LYS A 21 -3.64 2.57 5.79
CA LYS A 21 -2.65 1.79 6.55
C LYS A 21 -2.45 0.43 5.90
N LEU A 22 -1.21 -0.04 5.92
CA LEU A 22 -0.86 -1.37 5.41
C LEU A 22 -1.68 -2.50 6.09
N ASN A 23 -2.00 -2.35 7.37
CA ASN A 23 -2.86 -3.29 8.09
C ASN A 23 -4.28 -3.36 7.52
N ASP A 24 -4.88 -2.21 7.24
CA ASP A 24 -6.23 -2.14 6.69
C ASP A 24 -6.25 -2.73 5.28
N TYR A 25 -5.20 -2.48 4.49
CA TYR A 25 -5.03 -3.11 3.19
C TYR A 25 -5.00 -4.63 3.29
N ILE A 26 -4.13 -5.18 4.14
CA ILE A 26 -3.98 -6.63 4.33
C ILE A 26 -5.26 -7.27 4.85
N SER A 27 -5.97 -6.61 5.76
CA SER A 27 -7.22 -7.12 6.35
C SER A 27 -8.37 -7.20 5.35
N ASN A 28 -8.38 -6.36 4.33
CA ASN A 28 -9.37 -6.37 3.25
C ASN A 28 -9.02 -7.35 2.11
N LEU A 29 -7.86 -7.99 2.14
CA LEU A 29 -7.48 -8.98 1.14
C LEU A 29 -8.25 -10.29 1.31
N LYS A 30 -8.42 -11.01 0.19
CA LYS A 30 -8.95 -12.37 0.24
C LYS A 30 -7.98 -13.30 0.97
N ARG A 31 -8.50 -14.37 1.57
CA ARG A 31 -7.68 -15.38 2.24
C ARG A 31 -6.58 -15.89 1.29
N GLY A 32 -5.32 -15.86 1.75
CA GLY A 32 -4.14 -16.28 0.99
C GLY A 32 -3.43 -15.16 0.22
N GLU A 33 -4.11 -14.08 -0.13
CA GLU A 33 -3.50 -12.95 -0.87
C GLU A 33 -2.41 -12.23 -0.06
N ALA A 34 -2.56 -12.15 1.27
CA ALA A 34 -1.51 -11.59 2.13
C ALA A 34 -0.20 -12.40 2.05
N LYS A 35 -0.30 -13.73 1.87
CA LYS A 35 0.86 -14.60 1.67
C LYS A 35 1.49 -14.35 0.29
N LEU A 36 0.67 -14.24 -0.76
CA LEU A 36 1.14 -13.91 -2.10
C LEU A 36 1.83 -12.54 -2.14
N LEU A 37 1.34 -11.56 -1.38
CA LEU A 37 1.96 -10.26 -1.22
C LEU A 37 3.34 -10.38 -0.56
N ALA A 38 3.45 -11.16 0.52
CA ALA A 38 4.73 -11.42 1.18
C ALA A 38 5.74 -12.09 0.23
N GLU A 39 5.30 -13.07 -0.55
CA GLU A 39 6.10 -13.76 -1.57
C GLU A 39 6.58 -12.80 -2.66
N LYS A 40 5.69 -11.93 -3.19
CA LYS A 40 6.05 -10.89 -4.18
C LYS A 40 7.08 -9.90 -3.64
N LEU A 41 6.99 -9.56 -2.36
CA LEU A 41 7.92 -8.64 -1.69
C LEU A 41 9.22 -9.33 -1.22
N GLY A 42 9.33 -10.64 -1.40
CA GLY A 42 10.47 -11.43 -0.93
C GLY A 42 10.65 -11.37 0.60
N VAL A 43 9.55 -11.33 1.35
CA VAL A 43 9.55 -11.29 2.82
C VAL A 43 8.75 -12.44 3.42
N SER A 44 9.00 -12.75 4.69
CA SER A 44 8.14 -13.68 5.42
C SER A 44 6.79 -13.05 5.73
N SER A 45 5.73 -13.87 5.80
CA SER A 45 4.39 -13.40 6.19
C SER A 45 4.37 -12.79 7.60
N SER A 46 5.22 -13.29 8.50
CA SER A 46 5.38 -12.74 9.85
C SER A 46 5.97 -11.32 9.79
N TYR A 47 7.02 -11.12 8.99
CA TYR A 47 7.62 -9.79 8.83
C TYR A 47 6.66 -8.80 8.17
N LEU A 48 5.89 -9.25 7.16
CA LEU A 48 4.82 -8.43 6.59
C LEU A 48 3.78 -8.02 7.65
N SER A 49 3.37 -8.95 8.52
CA SER A 49 2.44 -8.66 9.62
C SER A 49 3.03 -7.70 10.65
N GLN A 50 4.31 -7.84 10.99
CA GLN A 50 5.02 -6.93 11.89
C GLN A 50 5.08 -5.51 11.33
N MET A 51 5.36 -5.38 10.02
CA MET A 51 5.32 -4.10 9.32
C MET A 51 3.91 -3.50 9.33
N ALA A 52 2.88 -4.31 9.07
CA ALA A 52 1.50 -3.86 9.02
C ALA A 52 1.02 -3.28 10.35
N HIS A 53 1.36 -3.92 11.47
CA HIS A 53 0.98 -3.50 12.81
C HIS A 53 1.92 -2.44 13.41
N GLY A 54 2.99 -2.06 12.71
CA GLY A 54 3.97 -1.10 13.18
C GLY A 54 4.95 -1.64 14.23
N TYR A 55 5.00 -2.96 14.46
CA TYR A 55 6.01 -3.59 15.33
C TYR A 55 7.42 -3.52 14.72
N ALA A 56 7.50 -3.50 13.38
CA ALA A 56 8.74 -3.25 12.66
C ALA A 56 8.54 -2.06 11.71
N PRO A 57 9.43 -1.05 11.73
CA PRO A 57 9.35 0.04 10.77
C PRO A 57 9.65 -0.49 9.37
N VAL A 58 8.91 -0.01 8.36
CA VAL A 58 9.13 -0.38 6.97
C VAL A 58 10.40 0.32 6.46
N PRO A 59 11.44 -0.41 6.02
CA PRO A 59 12.65 0.20 5.49
C PRO A 59 12.35 1.06 4.27
N PRO A 60 12.98 2.23 4.10
CA PRO A 60 12.75 3.10 2.94
C PRO A 60 12.87 2.39 1.59
N ALA A 61 13.86 1.50 1.46
CA ALA A 61 14.05 0.69 0.25
C ALA A 61 12.82 -0.15 -0.13
N ARG A 62 12.06 -0.64 0.88
CA ARG A 62 10.88 -1.49 0.67
C ARG A 62 9.58 -0.71 0.50
N CYS A 63 9.55 0.57 0.90
CA CYS A 63 8.35 1.38 0.77
C CYS A 63 7.91 1.48 -0.70
N PHE A 64 8.86 1.61 -1.62
CA PHE A 64 8.59 1.61 -3.05
C PHE A 64 8.08 0.26 -3.56
N ASP A 65 8.67 -0.85 -3.11
CA ASP A 65 8.22 -2.20 -3.48
C ASP A 65 6.78 -2.47 -3.05
N ILE A 66 6.42 -2.04 -1.83
CA ILE A 66 5.05 -2.17 -1.29
C ILE A 66 4.09 -1.28 -2.07
N GLU A 67 4.46 -0.05 -2.37
CA GLU A 67 3.64 0.86 -3.17
C GLU A 67 3.35 0.27 -4.55
N ASN A 68 4.37 -0.26 -5.22
CA ASN A 68 4.20 -0.93 -6.51
C ASN A 68 3.37 -2.21 -6.40
N ALA A 69 3.64 -3.07 -5.41
CA ALA A 69 2.92 -4.32 -5.20
C ALA A 69 1.44 -4.12 -4.84
N THR A 70 1.10 -2.96 -4.26
CA THR A 70 -0.28 -2.57 -3.93
C THR A 70 -0.94 -1.69 -5.00
N ASN A 71 -0.28 -1.45 -6.14
CA ASN A 71 -0.72 -0.55 -7.21
C ASN A 71 -1.07 0.86 -6.69
N GLY A 72 -0.25 1.39 -5.79
CA GLY A 72 -0.42 2.74 -5.22
C GLY A 72 -1.58 2.87 -4.22
N LYS A 73 -2.21 1.75 -3.80
CA LYS A 73 -3.23 1.77 -2.73
C LYS A 73 -2.64 2.07 -1.36
N VAL A 74 -1.40 1.64 -1.12
CA VAL A 74 -0.64 1.98 0.07
C VAL A 74 0.59 2.73 -0.40
N THR A 75 0.70 4.01 -0.08
CA THR A 75 1.81 4.85 -0.54
C THR A 75 2.99 4.80 0.43
N ARG A 76 4.19 5.16 -0.04
CA ARG A 76 5.34 5.36 0.86
C ARG A 76 5.11 6.41 1.95
N GLN A 77 4.20 7.37 1.74
CA GLN A 77 3.78 8.35 2.74
C GLN A 77 2.95 7.69 3.85
N ASP A 78 2.04 6.76 3.48
CA ASP A 78 1.23 6.01 4.44
C ASP A 78 2.08 5.06 5.30
N LEU A 79 3.14 4.48 4.70
CA LEU A 79 4.07 3.58 5.39
C LEU A 79 5.00 4.32 6.37
N ARG A 80 5.30 5.59 6.10
CA ARG A 80 6.27 6.40 6.85
C ARG A 80 5.76 7.82 7.08
N PRO A 81 4.65 8.04 7.80
CA PRO A 81 4.00 9.34 7.90
C PRO A 81 4.83 10.43 8.59
N HIS A 82 5.82 10.04 9.40
CA HIS A 82 6.61 10.99 10.21
C HIS A 82 7.90 11.47 9.55
N ASP A 83 8.47 10.71 8.60
CA ASP A 83 9.80 10.99 8.08
C ASP A 83 9.93 10.85 6.56
N TRP A 84 8.84 10.52 5.86
CA TRP A 84 8.82 10.49 4.40
C TRP A 84 9.31 11.79 3.76
N GLN A 85 9.00 12.96 4.34
CA GLN A 85 9.43 14.27 3.79
C GLN A 85 10.95 14.43 3.79
N LYS A 86 11.64 13.79 4.73
CA LYS A 86 13.10 13.82 4.85
C LYS A 86 13.76 12.86 3.86
N ILE A 87 13.11 11.73 3.58
CA ILE A 87 13.64 10.67 2.72
C ILE A 87 13.34 10.97 1.25
N TRP A 88 12.13 11.44 0.95
CA TRP A 88 11.61 11.71 -0.39
C TRP A 88 11.04 13.13 -0.47
N PRO A 89 11.88 14.17 -0.41
CA PRO A 89 11.43 15.56 -0.48
C PRO A 89 10.74 15.89 -1.82
N GLU A 90 11.01 15.14 -2.89
CA GLU A 90 10.45 15.34 -4.23
C GLU A 90 8.93 15.14 -4.31
N ILE A 91 8.32 14.43 -3.35
CA ILE A 91 6.89 14.11 -3.38
C ILE A 91 6.02 15.35 -3.10
N ASN A 92 6.52 16.32 -2.31
CA ASN A 92 5.80 17.55 -1.95
C ASN A 92 6.00 18.71 -2.93
N ALA A 93 6.83 18.53 -3.95
CA ALA A 93 7.25 19.61 -4.81
C ALA A 93 6.23 19.97 -5.92
N ASN A 94 4.96 19.54 -5.80
CA ASN A 94 3.90 19.79 -6.78
C ASN A 94 2.70 20.53 -6.17
#